data_AF-A0A818Z5X6-F1
#
_entry.id   AF-A0A818Z5X6-F1
#
_cell.length_a   1.000
_cell.length_b   1.000
_cell.length_c   1.000
_cell.angle_alpha   90.00
_cell.angle_beta   90.00
_cell.angle_gamma   90.00
#
_symmetry.space_group_name_H-M   'P 1'
#
loop_
_entity.id
_entity.type
_entity.pdbx_description
1 polymer ?
#
loop_
_entity_poly.entity_id
_entity_poly.type
_entity_poly.pdbx_seq_one_letter_code
_entity_poly.pdbx_strand_id
1 'polypeptide(L)'
;MAIARKYGKPDLFITLTCNPTWREIEEQLFPGQTSSDRPDLITRVFKLKLDELIDDLFKKHILGRTIANVFVIEFQKRGLPHGHMLIILDSEDKIKDDSHIERLVCSEIPDAIRFPQLYECVRRHMIHGPCGTLNPHSHCMEDGKCSKEFPKAFQNETMANKDGYPRYRRRDNGITMTIGKYTVDNR
;
A
#
# COMPACT_ATOMS: atom_id res chain seq x y z
N MET A 1 20.29 -11.39 -9.43
CA MET A 1 20.16 -12.05 -8.10
C MET A 1 20.16 -13.56 -8.29
N ALA A 2 20.92 -14.33 -7.49
CA ALA A 2 21.01 -15.80 -7.62
C ALA A 2 19.66 -16.51 -7.44
N ILE A 3 18.81 -16.00 -6.54
CA ILE A 3 17.45 -16.51 -6.32
C ILE A 3 16.59 -16.43 -7.58
N ALA A 4 16.67 -15.31 -8.31
CA ALA A 4 15.89 -15.11 -9.52
C ALA A 4 16.37 -16.00 -10.67
N ARG A 5 17.66 -16.34 -10.71
CA ARG A 5 18.19 -17.32 -11.66
C ARG A 5 17.66 -18.73 -11.40
N LYS A 6 17.42 -19.09 -10.13
CA LYS A 6 16.95 -20.42 -9.73
C LYS A 6 15.44 -20.57 -9.78
N TYR A 7 14.70 -19.55 -9.33
CA TYR A 7 13.24 -19.62 -9.12
C TYR A 7 12.45 -18.71 -10.08
N GLY A 8 13.11 -17.95 -10.94
CA GLY A 8 12.48 -16.99 -11.85
C GLY A 8 12.34 -15.59 -11.25
N LYS A 9 11.75 -14.67 -12.03
CA LYS A 9 11.51 -13.29 -11.58
C LYS A 9 10.48 -13.24 -10.44
N PRO A 10 10.57 -12.27 -9.51
CA PRO A 10 9.52 -12.00 -8.54
C PRO A 10 8.18 -11.66 -9.20
N ASP A 11 7.09 -12.09 -8.57
CA ASP A 11 5.72 -11.82 -9.00
C ASP A 11 5.09 -10.67 -8.22
N LEU A 12 5.41 -10.56 -6.93
CA LEU A 12 4.94 -9.50 -6.06
C LEU A 12 6.12 -8.72 -5.48
N PHE A 13 5.94 -7.40 -5.42
CA PHE A 13 6.79 -6.50 -4.66
C PHE A 13 5.93 -5.82 -3.60
N ILE A 14 6.17 -6.14 -2.33
CA ILE A 14 5.39 -5.67 -1.19
C ILE A 14 6.27 -4.78 -0.34
N THR A 15 5.75 -3.60 0.02
CA THR A 15 6.42 -2.67 0.93
C THR A 15 5.61 -2.51 2.22
N LEU A 16 6.28 -2.51 3.36
CA LEU A 16 5.69 -2.17 4.66
C LEU A 16 6.34 -0.90 5.20
N THR A 17 5.57 0.17 5.34
CA THR A 17 6.04 1.45 5.89
C THR A 17 5.61 1.59 7.33
N CYS A 18 6.56 1.89 8.22
CA CYS A 18 6.23 2.23 9.59
C CYS A 18 5.42 3.53 9.66
N ASN A 19 4.32 3.51 10.41
CA ASN A 19 3.58 4.71 10.76
C ASN A 19 3.86 5.06 12.25
N PRO A 20 4.46 6.21 12.55
CA PRO A 20 4.74 6.61 13.93
C PRO A 20 3.47 6.91 14.74
N THR A 21 2.32 7.08 14.09
CA THR A 21 1.01 7.33 14.72
C THR A 21 0.21 6.04 14.91
N TRP A 22 0.84 4.86 14.85
CA TRP A 22 0.14 3.64 15.25
C TRP A 22 -0.21 3.72 16.73
N ARG A 23 -1.42 3.26 17.07
CA ARG A 23 -1.98 3.35 18.43
C ARG A 23 -1.04 2.74 19.46
N GLU A 24 -0.42 1.60 19.14
CA GLU A 24 0.51 0.89 20.03
C GLU A 24 1.78 1.70 20.36
N ILE A 25 2.15 2.67 19.51
CA ILE A 25 3.24 3.61 19.77
C ILE A 25 2.71 4.75 20.64
N GLU A 26 1.64 5.41 20.21
CA GLU A 26 1.09 6.60 20.88
C GLU A 26 0.67 6.32 22.34
N GLU A 27 0.05 5.18 22.60
CA GLU A 27 -0.38 4.76 23.94
C GLU A 27 0.80 4.49 24.90
N GLN A 28 2.02 4.36 24.38
CA GLN A 28 3.23 4.04 25.16
C GLN A 28 4.20 5.23 25.29
N LEU A 29 3.84 6.40 24.76
CA LEU A 29 4.60 7.63 24.91
C LEU A 29 4.27 8.32 26.25
N PHE A 30 5.29 8.77 26.96
CA PHE A 30 5.10 9.61 28.15
C PHE A 30 4.72 11.04 27.76
N PRO A 31 4.10 11.85 28.66
CA PRO A 31 3.81 13.24 28.39
C PRO A 31 5.05 14.01 27.91
N GLY A 32 4.91 14.69 26.76
CA GLY A 32 6.00 15.44 26.13
C GLY A 32 6.95 14.62 25.24
N GLN A 33 6.81 13.29 25.19
CA GLN A 33 7.55 12.46 24.24
C GLN A 33 6.88 12.44 22.87
N THR A 34 7.72 12.29 21.85
CA THR A 34 7.35 11.98 20.48
C THR A 34 7.81 10.58 20.12
N SER A 35 7.30 10.05 19.00
CA SER A 35 7.76 8.78 18.43
C SER A 35 9.27 8.73 18.18
N SER A 36 9.88 9.86 17.83
CA SER A 36 11.32 9.97 17.60
C SER A 36 12.16 9.80 18.87
N ASP A 37 11.59 10.06 20.05
CA ASP A 37 12.26 9.88 21.34
C ASP A 37 12.28 8.41 21.79
N ARG A 38 11.49 7.54 21.14
CA ARG A 38 11.32 6.12 21.49
C ARG A 38 11.54 5.20 20.28
N PRO A 39 12.76 5.17 19.69
CA PRO A 39 13.07 4.29 18.57
C PRO A 39 12.94 2.80 18.93
N ASP A 40 13.08 2.45 20.21
CA ASP A 40 12.81 1.10 20.72
C ASP A 40 11.34 0.69 20.55
N LEU A 41 10.39 1.59 20.80
CA LEU A 41 8.97 1.32 20.57
C LEU A 41 8.66 1.20 19.08
N ILE A 42 9.19 2.12 18.27
CA ILE A 42 9.03 2.10 16.81
C ILE A 42 9.46 0.77 16.22
N THR A 43 10.68 0.34 16.53
CA THR A 43 11.25 -0.89 15.99
C THR A 43 10.49 -2.13 16.47
N ARG A 44 10.07 -2.18 17.75
CA ARG A 44 9.26 -3.29 18.29
C ARG A 44 7.91 -3.40 17.62
N VAL A 45 7.15 -2.30 17.54
CA VAL A 45 5.81 -2.32 16.93
C VAL A 45 5.90 -2.64 15.43
N PHE A 46 6.88 -2.07 14.72
CA PHE A 46 7.13 -2.43 13.33
C PHE A 46 7.43 -3.92 13.17
N LYS A 47 8.30 -4.49 14.00
CA LYS A 47 8.65 -5.91 13.94
C LYS A 47 7.44 -6.81 14.19
N LEU A 48 6.59 -6.47 15.16
CA LEU A 48 5.36 -7.23 15.43
C LEU A 48 4.41 -7.23 14.21
N LYS A 49 4.21 -6.07 13.57
CA LYS A 49 3.36 -5.98 12.37
C LYS A 49 4.00 -6.67 11.16
N LEU A 50 5.32 -6.61 11.05
CA LEU A 50 6.08 -7.34 10.03
C LEU A 50 5.92 -8.85 10.20
N ASP A 51 5.97 -9.36 11.43
CA ASP A 51 5.81 -10.78 11.72
C ASP A 51 4.41 -11.29 11.39
N GLU A 52 3.37 -10.52 11.71
CA GLU A 52 1.99 -10.87 11.31
C GLU A 52 1.86 -10.88 9.78
N LEU A 53 2.43 -9.90 9.08
CA LEU A 53 2.43 -9.86 7.62
C LEU A 53 3.16 -11.06 7.01
N ILE A 54 4.31 -11.45 7.59
CA ILE A 54 5.07 -12.63 7.16
C ILE A 54 4.24 -13.91 7.36
N ASP A 55 3.53 -14.02 8.48
CA ASP A 55 2.67 -15.17 8.77
C ASP A 55 1.49 -15.25 7.81
N ASP A 56 0.82 -14.12 7.52
CA ASP A 56 -0.24 -14.03 6.52
C ASP A 56 0.26 -14.49 5.14
N LEU A 57 1.42 -13.97 4.70
CA LEU A 57 1.96 -14.25 3.37
C LEU A 57 2.48 -15.67 3.22
N PHE A 58 3.25 -16.17 4.20
CA PHE A 58 4.04 -17.40 4.02
C PHE A 58 3.49 -18.62 4.77
N LYS A 59 2.64 -18.44 5.79
CA LYS A 59 1.97 -19.56 6.47
C LYS A 59 0.51 -19.69 6.04
N LYS A 60 -0.21 -18.57 5.98
CA LYS A 60 -1.64 -18.55 5.59
C LYS A 60 -1.84 -18.45 4.08
N HIS A 61 -0.79 -18.11 3.32
CA HIS A 61 -0.79 -18.05 1.85
C HIS A 61 -1.87 -17.13 1.28
N ILE A 62 -2.15 -15.99 1.93
CA ILE A 62 -3.27 -15.11 1.54
C ILE A 62 -3.13 -14.53 0.13
N LEU A 63 -1.91 -14.47 -0.42
CA LEU A 63 -1.61 -14.04 -1.79
C LEU A 63 -1.11 -15.18 -2.69
N GLY A 64 -1.32 -16.43 -2.27
CA GLY A 64 -0.81 -17.63 -2.94
C GLY A 64 0.43 -18.22 -2.26
N ARG A 65 0.80 -19.42 -2.69
CA ARG A 65 1.93 -20.18 -2.15
C ARG A 65 3.24 -19.55 -2.59
N THR A 66 4.06 -19.16 -1.63
CA THR A 66 5.41 -18.61 -1.88
C THR A 66 6.42 -19.75 -1.96
N ILE A 67 7.18 -19.83 -3.07
CA ILE A 67 8.27 -20.82 -3.25
C ILE A 67 9.66 -20.23 -2.99
N ALA A 68 9.80 -18.92 -3.09
CA ALA A 68 11.02 -18.20 -2.77
C ALA A 68 10.69 -16.74 -2.43
N ASN A 69 11.45 -16.13 -1.52
CA ASN A 69 11.32 -14.72 -1.19
C ASN A 69 12.67 -14.12 -0.80
N VAL A 70 12.76 -12.80 -0.88
CA VAL A 70 13.83 -12.00 -0.28
C VAL A 70 13.15 -10.79 0.34
N PHE A 71 13.51 -10.46 1.58
CA PHE A 71 13.11 -9.19 2.14
C PHE A 71 14.26 -8.50 2.86
N VAL A 72 14.20 -7.17 2.88
CA VAL A 72 15.15 -6.31 3.58
C VAL A 72 14.39 -5.27 4.38
N ILE A 73 14.94 -4.90 5.52
CA ILE A 73 14.45 -3.79 6.33
C ILE A 73 15.51 -2.69 6.26
N GLU A 74 15.09 -1.51 5.84
CA GLU A 74 15.92 -0.32 5.80
C GLU A 74 15.31 0.78 6.68
N PHE A 75 16.13 1.75 7.08
CA PHE A 75 15.66 2.93 7.80
C PHE A 75 15.58 4.09 6.81
N GLN A 76 14.36 4.61 6.58
CA GLN A 76 14.15 5.74 5.68
C GLN A 76 14.72 7.04 6.29
N LYS A 77 14.78 8.13 5.50
CA LYS A 77 15.39 9.43 5.88
C LYS A 77 14.92 10.02 7.22
N ARG A 78 13.77 9.59 7.75
CA ARG A 78 13.22 10.02 9.05
C ARG A 78 13.50 9.04 10.20
N GLY A 79 14.39 8.07 10.00
CA GLY A 79 14.74 7.04 10.98
C GLY A 79 13.66 5.99 11.22
N LEU A 80 12.63 5.94 10.37
CA LEU A 80 11.56 4.95 10.48
C LEU A 80 11.89 3.69 9.67
N PRO A 81 11.63 2.49 10.22
CA PRO A 81 11.86 1.25 9.50
C PRO A 81 10.89 1.09 8.33
N HIS A 82 11.38 0.48 7.26
CA HIS A 82 10.65 0.21 6.05
C HIS A 82 11.10 -1.14 5.49
N GLY A 83 10.14 -2.00 5.18
CA GLY A 83 10.38 -3.33 4.66
C GLY A 83 10.12 -3.37 3.16
N HIS A 84 11.03 -3.99 2.40
CA HIS A 84 10.83 -4.35 1.00
C HIS A 84 10.84 -5.87 0.88
N MET A 85 9.84 -6.45 0.24
CA MET A 85 9.72 -7.90 0.02
C MET A 85 9.54 -8.19 -1.47
N LEU A 86 10.36 -9.09 -1.99
CA LEU A 86 10.18 -9.72 -3.29
C LEU A 86 9.71 -11.15 -3.07
N ILE A 87 8.57 -11.50 -3.67
CA ILE A 87 7.93 -12.81 -3.52
C ILE A 87 7.85 -13.48 -4.88
N ILE A 88 8.26 -14.75 -4.92
CA ILE A 88 8.11 -15.65 -6.06
C ILE A 88 7.08 -16.71 -5.65
N LEU A 89 5.95 -16.70 -6.35
CA LEU A 89 4.82 -17.60 -6.17
C LEU A 89 5.03 -18.93 -6.89
N ASP A 90 4.37 -19.98 -6.39
CA ASP A 90 4.22 -21.26 -7.07
C ASP A 90 3.58 -21.07 -8.45
N SER A 91 3.89 -21.98 -9.37
CA SER A 91 3.35 -22.05 -10.73
C SER A 91 1.81 -22.03 -10.79
N GLU A 92 1.15 -22.65 -9.81
CA GLU A 92 -0.31 -22.70 -9.74
C GLU A 92 -0.91 -21.32 -9.40
N ASP A 93 -0.23 -20.57 -8.53
CA ASP A 93 -0.64 -19.27 -8.00
C ASP A 93 -0.09 -18.05 -8.78
N LYS A 94 0.62 -18.28 -9.88
CA LYS A 94 1.13 -17.19 -10.72
C LYS A 94 0.01 -16.25 -11.18
N ILE A 95 0.34 -14.96 -11.25
CA ILE A 95 -0.51 -13.94 -11.86
C ILE A 95 -0.46 -14.12 -13.38
N LYS A 96 -1.56 -14.61 -13.96
CA LYS A 96 -1.63 -15.02 -15.37
C LYS A 96 -2.38 -14.01 -16.24
N ASP A 97 -3.33 -13.30 -15.67
CA ASP A 97 -4.24 -12.39 -16.37
C ASP A 97 -4.73 -11.26 -15.46
N ASP A 98 -5.48 -10.34 -16.05
CA ASP A 98 -6.04 -9.16 -15.37
C ASP A 98 -6.98 -9.53 -14.22
N SER A 99 -7.71 -10.64 -14.33
CA SER A 99 -8.63 -11.10 -13.29
C SER A 99 -7.88 -11.52 -12.01
N HIS A 100 -6.68 -12.10 -12.15
CA HIS A 100 -5.80 -12.38 -11.02
C HIS A 100 -5.32 -11.09 -10.35
N ILE A 101 -4.97 -10.06 -11.14
CA ILE A 101 -4.57 -8.76 -10.59
C ILE A 101 -5.72 -8.14 -9.79
N GLU A 102 -6.95 -8.20 -10.29
CA GLU A 102 -8.12 -7.65 -9.60
C GLU A 102 -8.46 -8.33 -8.27
N ARG A 103 -8.09 -9.61 -8.10
CA ARG A 103 -8.23 -10.31 -6.81
C ARG A 103 -7.19 -9.86 -5.79
N LEU A 104 -6.01 -9.43 -6.26
CA LEU A 104 -4.89 -9.03 -5.42
C LEU A 104 -4.88 -7.54 -5.09
N VAL A 105 -5.34 -6.70 -6.02
CA VAL A 105 -5.29 -5.23 -5.92
C VAL A 105 -6.66 -4.64 -6.23
N CYS A 106 -7.17 -3.85 -5.28
CA CYS A 106 -8.36 -3.02 -5.48
C CYS A 106 -7.96 -1.54 -5.43
N SER A 107 -8.34 -0.78 -6.47
CA SER A 107 -8.18 0.67 -6.54
C SER A 107 -9.51 1.42 -6.39
N GLU A 108 -10.50 0.79 -5.75
CA GLU A 108 -11.82 1.36 -5.50
C GLU A 108 -12.00 1.64 -4.01
N ILE A 109 -12.69 2.72 -3.68
CA ILE A 109 -13.08 3.05 -2.31
C ILE A 109 -13.99 1.92 -1.79
N PRO A 110 -13.67 1.31 -0.63
CA PRO A 110 -14.52 0.31 -0.02
C PRO A 110 -15.91 0.86 0.32
N ASP A 111 -16.92 0.01 0.34
CA ASP A 111 -18.25 0.41 0.82
C ASP A 111 -18.21 0.67 2.33
N ALA A 112 -18.61 1.87 2.75
CA ALA A 112 -18.54 2.31 4.15
C ALA A 112 -19.51 1.57 5.08
N ILE A 113 -20.59 0.97 4.56
CA ILE A 113 -21.59 0.22 5.32
C ILE A 113 -21.14 -1.24 5.44
N ARG A 114 -20.71 -1.84 4.33
CA ARG A 114 -20.31 -3.27 4.27
C ARG A 114 -18.94 -3.52 4.88
N PHE A 115 -18.00 -2.59 4.72
CA PHE A 115 -16.61 -2.73 5.16
C PHE A 115 -16.11 -1.50 5.92
N PRO A 116 -16.76 -1.11 7.03
CA PRO A 116 -16.46 0.14 7.74
C PRO A 116 -15.01 0.25 8.20
N GLN A 117 -14.41 -0.85 8.67
CA GLN A 117 -13.02 -0.87 9.10
C GLN A 117 -12.05 -0.68 7.92
N LEU A 118 -12.29 -1.35 6.80
CA LEU A 118 -11.47 -1.22 5.60
C LEU A 118 -11.62 0.18 4.98
N TYR A 119 -12.84 0.72 4.95
CA TYR A 119 -13.11 2.09 4.52
C TYR A 119 -12.29 3.11 5.34
N GLU A 120 -12.31 3.00 6.67
CA GLU A 120 -11.52 3.89 7.54
C GLU A 120 -10.01 3.71 7.34
N CYS A 121 -9.54 2.46 7.17
CA CYS A 121 -8.14 2.20 6.87
C CYS A 121 -7.70 2.84 5.56
N VAL A 122 -8.51 2.69 4.50
CA VAL A 122 -8.24 3.30 3.18
C VAL A 122 -8.25 4.82 3.30
N ARG A 123 -9.28 5.39 3.93
CA ARG A 123 -9.45 6.84 4.12
C ARG A 123 -8.24 7.48 4.79
N ARG A 124 -7.70 6.84 5.83
CA ARG A 124 -6.60 7.40 6.62
C ARG A 124 -5.23 7.24 5.97
N HIS A 125 -5.01 6.15 5.23
CA HIS A 125 -3.64 5.74 4.86
C HIS A 125 -3.41 5.54 3.36
N MET A 126 -4.46 5.33 2.57
CA MET A 126 -4.33 4.87 1.18
C MET A 126 -4.92 5.83 0.14
N ILE A 127 -5.56 6.93 0.57
CA ILE A 127 -6.06 7.96 -0.33
C ILE A 127 -4.96 8.97 -0.64
N HIS A 128 -4.78 9.26 -1.94
CA HIS A 128 -3.93 10.36 -2.34
C HIS A 128 -4.54 11.67 -1.85
N GLY A 129 -3.75 12.47 -1.15
CA GLY A 129 -4.21 13.76 -0.64
C GLY A 129 -4.72 14.67 -1.75
N PRO A 130 -5.65 15.59 -1.45
CA PRO A 130 -6.13 16.59 -2.40
C PRO A 130 -4.95 17.28 -3.08
N CYS A 131 -4.97 17.35 -4.41
CA CYS A 131 -3.96 18.02 -5.23
C CYS A 131 -4.62 18.54 -6.51
N GLY A 132 -3.83 19.05 -7.45
CA GLY A 132 -4.34 19.63 -8.68
C GLY A 132 -5.16 20.87 -8.39
N THR A 133 -6.37 20.92 -8.95
CA THR A 133 -7.31 22.03 -8.73
C THR A 133 -7.82 22.11 -7.29
N LEU A 134 -7.90 20.97 -6.58
CA LEU A 134 -8.35 20.95 -5.18
C LEU A 134 -7.30 21.53 -4.23
N ASN A 135 -6.02 21.34 -4.53
CA ASN A 135 -4.92 21.93 -3.78
C ASN A 135 -3.66 22.10 -4.64
N PRO A 136 -3.46 23.27 -5.28
CA PRO A 136 -2.30 23.53 -6.13
C PRO A 136 -0.97 23.56 -5.37
N HIS A 137 -1.00 23.67 -4.04
CA HIS A 137 0.19 23.78 -3.18
C HIS A 137 0.64 22.43 -2.59
N SER A 138 0.00 21.32 -2.96
CA SER A 138 0.41 19.99 -2.50
C SER A 138 1.82 19.63 -2.99
N HIS A 139 2.58 18.91 -2.16
CA HIS A 139 3.98 18.53 -2.46
C HIS A 139 4.16 17.69 -3.73
N CYS A 140 3.11 17.04 -4.21
CA CYS A 140 3.13 16.28 -5.46
C CYS A 140 2.95 17.16 -6.71
N MET A 141 2.70 18.45 -6.57
CA MET A 141 2.47 19.35 -7.71
C MET A 141 3.80 19.79 -8.33
N GLU A 142 3.95 19.53 -9.62
CA GLU A 142 5.08 19.91 -10.47
C GLU A 142 4.53 20.51 -11.76
N ASP A 143 4.96 21.72 -12.13
CA ASP A 143 4.50 22.45 -13.33
C ASP A 143 2.97 22.50 -13.50
N GLY A 144 2.25 22.70 -12.40
CA GLY A 144 0.79 22.79 -12.38
C GLY A 144 0.04 21.46 -12.53
N LYS A 145 0.75 20.32 -12.54
CA LYS A 145 0.17 18.96 -12.60
C LYS A 145 0.66 18.12 -11.42
N CYS A 146 -0.15 17.14 -11.01
CA CYS A 146 0.31 16.16 -10.03
C CYS A 146 1.35 15.24 -10.68
N SER A 147 2.54 15.12 -10.12
CA SER A 147 3.62 14.23 -10.60
C SER A 147 3.29 12.74 -10.48
N LYS A 148 2.19 12.41 -9.79
CA LYS A 148 1.59 11.06 -9.73
C LYS A 148 0.36 10.91 -10.63
N GLU A 149 0.02 11.95 -11.38
CA GLU A 149 -1.09 12.04 -12.34
C GLU A 149 -2.48 11.83 -11.71
N PHE A 150 -2.69 12.33 -10.49
CA PHE A 150 -4.03 12.39 -9.90
C PHE A 150 -4.78 13.66 -10.35
N PRO A 151 -6.12 13.59 -10.49
CA PRO A 151 -6.96 12.38 -10.41
C PRO A 151 -6.71 11.46 -11.63
N LYS A 152 -6.68 10.13 -11.43
CA LYS A 152 -6.58 9.15 -12.51
C LYS A 152 -7.89 9.12 -13.31
N ALA A 153 -7.85 8.56 -14.51
CA ALA A 153 -9.08 8.31 -15.26
C ALA A 153 -9.87 7.16 -14.62
N PHE A 154 -11.20 7.24 -14.68
CA PHE A 154 -12.03 6.06 -14.42
C PHE A 154 -11.71 4.96 -15.43
N GLN A 155 -11.83 3.71 -14.96
CA GLN A 155 -11.52 2.55 -15.76
C GLN A 155 -12.38 1.35 -15.31
N ASN A 156 -13.07 0.73 -16.25
CA ASN A 156 -14.04 -0.33 -15.93
C ASN A 156 -13.40 -1.69 -15.62
N GLU A 157 -12.18 -1.92 -16.08
CA GLU A 157 -11.46 -3.20 -15.95
C GLU A 157 -9.96 -2.95 -15.80
N THR A 158 -9.25 -3.85 -15.13
CA THR A 158 -7.79 -3.79 -15.08
C THR A 158 -7.19 -4.14 -16.43
N MET A 159 -6.17 -3.40 -16.86
CA MET A 159 -5.40 -3.69 -18.05
C MET A 159 -3.93 -3.89 -17.64
N ALA A 160 -3.41 -5.11 -17.75
CA ALA A 160 -2.01 -5.38 -17.51
C ALA A 160 -1.14 -4.65 -18.54
N ASN A 161 -0.02 -4.11 -18.06
CA ASN A 161 1.14 -3.74 -18.88
C ASN A 161 0.86 -2.72 -20.00
N LYS A 162 0.17 -1.62 -19.69
CA LYS A 162 0.17 -0.44 -20.55
C LYS A 162 1.46 0.35 -20.27
N ASP A 163 2.40 0.30 -21.21
CA ASP A 163 3.68 1.02 -21.13
C ASP A 163 4.57 0.61 -19.93
N GLY A 164 4.48 -0.65 -19.48
CA GLY A 164 5.28 -1.18 -18.37
C GLY A 164 4.59 -1.17 -17.00
N TYR A 165 3.39 -0.57 -16.89
CA TYR A 165 2.61 -0.54 -15.65
C TYR A 165 1.15 -0.98 -15.88
N PRO A 166 0.52 -1.71 -14.94
CA PRO A 166 -0.90 -2.01 -15.02
C PRO A 166 -1.73 -0.74 -14.81
N ARG A 167 -2.81 -0.60 -15.56
CA ARG A 167 -3.85 0.37 -15.22
C ARG A 167 -4.99 -0.35 -14.52
N TYR A 168 -5.15 -0.09 -13.23
CA TYR A 168 -6.12 -0.78 -12.38
C TYR A 168 -7.55 -0.30 -12.63
N ARG A 169 -8.50 -1.22 -12.43
CA ARG A 169 -9.92 -0.89 -12.39
C ARG A 169 -10.23 0.16 -11.33
N ARG A 170 -10.95 1.20 -11.74
CA ARG A 170 -11.43 2.35 -10.97
C ARG A 170 -12.80 2.76 -11.51
N ARG A 171 -13.86 2.01 -11.20
CA ARG A 171 -15.18 2.31 -11.78
C ARG A 171 -15.76 3.60 -11.21
N ASP A 172 -16.53 4.30 -12.02
CA ASP A 172 -17.45 5.31 -11.51
C ASP A 172 -18.66 4.60 -10.91
N ASN A 173 -18.58 4.28 -9.62
CA ASN A 173 -19.61 3.57 -8.88
C ASN A 173 -20.42 4.49 -7.95
N GLY A 174 -20.25 5.81 -8.07
CA GLY A 174 -20.90 6.81 -7.24
C GLY A 174 -20.43 6.85 -5.77
N ILE A 175 -19.49 5.99 -5.35
CA ILE A 175 -18.93 6.03 -3.99
C ILE A 175 -17.96 7.20 -3.90
N THR A 176 -18.12 8.00 -2.85
CA THR A 176 -17.24 9.13 -2.54
C THR A 176 -16.73 9.04 -1.11
N MET A 177 -15.62 9.72 -0.85
CA MET A 177 -15.00 9.79 0.47
C MET A 177 -14.61 11.23 0.79
N THR A 178 -14.85 11.65 2.02
CA THR A 178 -14.47 12.98 2.52
C THR A 178 -13.09 12.95 3.17
N ILE A 179 -12.19 13.79 2.68
CA ILE A 179 -10.84 13.99 3.21
C ILE A 179 -10.70 15.47 3.60
N GLY A 180 -10.81 15.75 4.90
CA GLY A 180 -10.87 17.13 5.40
C GLY A 180 -12.11 17.85 4.87
N LYS A 181 -11.91 18.91 4.08
CA LYS A 181 -13.00 19.67 3.42
C LYS A 181 -13.27 19.25 1.98
N TYR A 182 -12.56 18.24 1.47
CA TYR A 182 -12.63 17.82 0.08
C TYR A 182 -13.35 16.49 -0.05
N THR A 183 -14.04 16.29 -1.17
CA THR A 183 -14.67 15.02 -1.54
C THR A 183 -13.91 14.44 -2.72
N VAL A 184 -13.55 13.16 -2.63
CA VAL A 184 -12.87 12.39 -3.67
C VAL A 184 -13.68 11.16 -4.05
N ASP A 185 -13.45 10.63 -5.24
CA ASP A 185 -14.03 9.39 -5.76
C ASP A 185 -12.90 8.39 -6.11
N ASN A 186 -13.16 7.38 -6.95
CA ASN A 186 -12.18 6.35 -7.28
C ASN A 186 -11.01 6.82 -8.18
N ARG A 187 -10.94 8.11 -8.51
CA ARG A 187 -9.89 8.69 -9.36
C ARG A 187 -8.60 9.04 -8.60
#